data_AF-A0A272EWJ7-F1
#
_entry.id   AF-A0A272EWJ7-F1
#
_cell.length_a   1.000
_cell.length_b   1.000
_cell.length_c   1.000
_cell.angle_alpha   90.00
_cell.angle_beta   90.00
_cell.angle_gamma   90.00
#
_symmetry.space_group_name_H-M   'P 1'
#
loop_
_entity.id
_entity.type
_entity.pdbx_description
1 polymer ?
#
loop_
_entity_poly.entity_id
_entity_poly.type
_entity_poly.pdbx_seq_one_letter_code
_entity_poly.pdbx_strand_id
1 'polypeptide(L)'
;MNTRPPRLAKTLATAAADYQTTAVIPHCRVCSKPCCKLDTLVLELEWPQVKGLWLLAESRNAFDKRLASGRGPIEIRPANGLYYAHSRPCPAYDQAGGGCRVYDQPLKPVGCSDFPVYEDQGQITADLRCEAVDLDALKARLTQALGPGSRITRSADRDFPFLVTLSVKR
;
A
#
# COMPACT_ATOMS: atom_id res chain seq x y z
N MET A 1 25.97 7.98 -4.23
CA MET A 1 24.81 7.52 -3.43
C MET A 1 24.38 8.68 -2.53
N ASN A 2 23.30 9.38 -2.87
CA ASN A 2 22.81 10.52 -2.09
C ASN A 2 21.91 9.98 -0.96
N THR A 3 22.47 9.73 0.21
CA THR A 3 21.70 9.46 1.43
C THR A 3 20.95 10.74 1.83
N ARG A 4 19.65 10.80 1.53
CA ARG A 4 18.79 11.88 2.02
C ARG A 4 18.77 11.85 3.57
N PRO A 5 18.79 13.02 4.23
CA PRO A 5 18.85 13.06 5.69
C PRO A 5 17.59 12.40 6.29
N PRO A 6 17.72 11.59 7.37
CA PRO A 6 16.62 10.87 8.03
C PRO A 6 15.39 11.75 8.37
N ARG A 7 15.62 13.05 8.53
CA ARG A 7 14.59 14.05 8.78
C ARG A 7 13.60 14.20 7.62
N LEU A 8 14.05 14.09 6.36
CA LEU A 8 13.18 14.26 5.19
C LEU A 8 12.23 13.08 5.03
N ALA A 9 12.76 11.84 5.10
CA ALA A 9 11.95 10.63 5.04
C ALA A 9 10.88 10.63 6.15
N LYS A 10 11.28 10.97 7.39
CA LYS A 10 10.33 11.11 8.50
C LYS A 10 9.24 12.14 8.25
N THR A 11 9.58 13.33 7.75
CA THR A 11 8.59 14.37 7.42
C THR A 11 7.63 13.92 6.33
N LEU A 12 8.13 13.26 5.29
CA LEU A 12 7.33 12.73 4.19
C LEU A 12 6.38 11.62 4.68
N ALA A 13 6.89 10.67 5.47
CA ALA A 13 6.09 9.60 6.05
C ALA A 13 4.96 10.13 6.94
N THR A 14 5.25 11.12 7.81
CA THR A 14 4.21 11.77 8.63
C THR A 14 3.16 12.46 7.76
N ALA A 15 3.57 13.24 6.75
CA ALA A 15 2.64 13.94 5.88
C ALA A 15 1.76 12.98 5.04
N ALA A 16 2.32 11.86 4.61
CA ALA A 16 1.59 10.80 3.92
C ALA A 16 0.56 10.14 4.85
N ALA A 17 0.97 9.75 6.06
CA ALA A 17 0.07 9.16 7.06
C ALA A 17 -1.08 10.11 7.44
N ASP A 18 -0.78 11.39 7.60
CA ASP A 18 -1.78 12.44 7.85
C ASP A 18 -2.77 12.55 6.69
N TYR A 19 -2.28 12.60 5.44
CA TYR A 19 -3.12 12.64 4.25
C TYR A 19 -4.04 11.41 4.17
N GLN A 20 -3.51 10.22 4.45
CA GLN A 20 -4.32 9.00 4.46
C GLN A 20 -5.41 9.06 5.52
N THR A 21 -5.10 9.57 6.71
CA THR A 21 -6.06 9.69 7.82
C THR A 21 -7.19 10.66 7.48
N THR A 22 -6.88 11.77 6.83
CA THR A 22 -7.87 12.83 6.58
C THR A 22 -8.64 12.70 5.27
N ALA A 23 -8.04 12.10 4.24
CA ALA A 23 -8.61 12.05 2.90
C ALA A 23 -8.98 10.62 2.47
N VAL A 24 -8.06 9.68 2.65
CA VAL A 24 -8.21 8.32 2.12
C VAL A 24 -9.16 7.48 2.96
N ILE A 25 -8.88 7.37 4.27
CA ILE A 25 -9.65 6.51 5.19
C ILE A 25 -11.14 6.87 5.23
N PRO A 26 -11.55 8.16 5.29
CA PRO A 26 -12.97 8.53 5.27
C PRO A 26 -13.68 8.13 3.97
N HIS A 27 -12.99 8.17 2.82
CA HIS A 27 -13.56 7.83 1.52
C HIS A 27 -13.80 6.32 1.34
N CYS A 28 -13.06 5.46 2.07
CA CYS A 28 -13.16 4.00 1.91
C CYS A 28 -14.59 3.45 2.02
N ARG A 29 -15.48 4.11 2.78
CA ARG A 29 -16.87 3.68 2.97
C ARG A 29 -17.77 3.88 1.75
N VAL A 30 -17.40 4.81 0.86
CA VAL A 30 -18.18 5.18 -0.33
C VAL A 30 -17.44 4.85 -1.63
N CYS A 31 -16.23 4.32 -1.53
CA CYS A 31 -15.37 4.01 -2.67
C CYS A 31 -16.04 2.98 -3.59
N SER A 32 -16.12 3.28 -4.88
CA SER A 32 -16.70 2.36 -5.86
C SER A 32 -15.76 1.18 -6.17
N LYS A 33 -14.44 1.38 -5.98
CA LYS A 33 -13.36 0.40 -6.16
C LYS A 33 -12.44 0.34 -4.94
N PRO A 34 -12.91 -0.22 -3.80
CA PRO A 34 -12.11 -0.20 -2.59
C PRO A 34 -10.85 -1.07 -2.78
N CYS A 35 -9.68 -0.51 -2.50
CA CYS A 35 -8.38 -1.17 -2.62
C CYS A 35 -8.24 -2.48 -1.81
N CYS A 36 -9.17 -2.75 -0.88
CA CYS A 36 -9.31 -4.00 -0.14
C CYS A 36 -10.15 -5.09 -0.86
N LYS A 37 -10.73 -4.80 -2.02
CA LYS A 37 -11.27 -5.83 -2.93
C LYS A 37 -10.15 -6.21 -3.90
N LEU A 38 -9.54 -7.39 -3.71
CA LEU A 38 -8.37 -7.82 -4.50
C LEU A 38 -8.72 -8.22 -5.94
N ASP A 39 -9.96 -8.04 -6.39
CA ASP A 39 -10.38 -8.34 -7.76
C ASP A 39 -9.64 -7.50 -8.82
N THR A 40 -9.19 -6.30 -8.44
CA THR A 40 -8.56 -5.30 -9.32
C THR A 40 -7.15 -4.89 -8.89
N LEU A 41 -6.71 -5.30 -7.69
CA LEU A 41 -5.43 -4.92 -7.12
C LEU A 41 -4.58 -6.16 -6.81
N VAL A 42 -3.31 -6.10 -7.22
CA VAL A 42 -2.29 -7.09 -6.85
C VAL A 42 -1.62 -6.62 -5.56
N LEU A 43 -1.72 -7.40 -4.50
CA LEU A 43 -0.93 -7.17 -3.28
C LEU A 43 0.45 -7.79 -3.44
N GLU A 44 1.49 -6.99 -3.27
CA GLU A 44 2.86 -7.45 -3.12
C GLU A 44 3.13 -7.74 -1.63
N LEU A 45 3.49 -8.97 -1.31
CA LEU A 45 3.57 -9.48 0.06
C LEU A 45 4.87 -10.25 0.29
N GLU A 46 5.47 -10.05 1.45
CA GLU A 46 6.52 -10.91 1.98
C GLU A 46 5.95 -12.18 2.61
N TRP A 47 6.78 -13.22 2.76
CA TRP A 47 6.38 -14.50 3.35
C TRP A 47 5.65 -14.38 4.70
N PRO A 48 6.12 -13.58 5.68
CA PRO A 48 5.42 -13.44 6.96
C PRO A 48 3.99 -12.90 6.81
N GLN A 49 3.79 -11.97 5.85
CA GLN A 49 2.47 -11.38 5.58
C GLN A 49 1.54 -12.41 4.95
N VAL A 50 2.01 -13.16 3.95
CA VAL A 50 1.21 -14.27 3.36
C VAL A 50 0.86 -15.30 4.41
N LYS A 51 1.83 -15.71 5.22
CA LYS A 51 1.61 -16.70 6.29
C LYS A 51 0.55 -16.24 7.29
N GLY A 52 0.60 -14.99 7.70
CA GLY A 52 -0.37 -14.39 8.62
C GLY A 52 -1.76 -14.19 8.00
N LEU A 53 -1.83 -13.67 6.78
CA LEU A 53 -3.09 -13.35 6.09
C LEU A 53 -3.86 -14.61 5.64
N TRP A 54 -3.16 -15.68 5.24
CA TRP A 54 -3.77 -16.95 4.81
C TRP A 54 -3.75 -18.05 5.88
N LEU A 55 -3.39 -17.70 7.12
CA LEU A 55 -3.36 -18.61 8.28
C LEU A 55 -2.56 -19.90 8.01
N LEU A 56 -1.43 -19.77 7.33
CA LEU A 56 -0.65 -20.90 6.86
C LEU A 56 0.19 -21.48 8.01
N ALA A 57 -0.08 -22.72 8.40
CA ALA A 57 0.72 -23.43 9.39
C ALA A 57 2.06 -23.95 8.83
N GLU A 58 2.16 -24.05 7.50
CA GLU A 58 3.32 -24.62 6.80
C GLU A 58 4.53 -23.65 6.72
N SER A 59 5.68 -24.19 6.28
CA SER A 59 6.88 -23.39 6.00
C SER A 59 6.82 -22.77 4.61
N ARG A 60 7.65 -21.74 4.37
CA ARG A 60 7.78 -21.09 3.05
C ARG A 60 8.04 -22.11 1.95
N ASN A 61 9.01 -23.00 2.16
CA ASN A 61 9.40 -24.01 1.17
C ASN A 61 8.27 -25.01 0.87
N ALA A 62 7.45 -25.36 1.87
CA ALA A 62 6.28 -26.23 1.67
C ALA A 62 5.20 -25.52 0.85
N PHE A 63 4.93 -24.25 1.18
CA PHE A 63 3.98 -23.42 0.47
C PHE A 63 4.40 -23.18 -0.98
N ASP A 64 5.66 -22.85 -1.23
CA ASP A 64 6.21 -22.63 -2.57
C ASP A 64 6.13 -23.90 -3.42
N LYS A 65 6.43 -25.08 -2.84
CA LYS A 65 6.23 -26.38 -3.53
C LYS A 65 4.77 -26.64 -3.84
N ARG A 66 3.87 -26.30 -2.92
CA ARG A 66 2.42 -26.45 -3.10
C ARG A 66 1.90 -25.55 -4.22
N LEU A 67 2.30 -24.28 -4.24
CA LEU A 67 2.03 -23.33 -5.32
C LEU A 67 2.55 -23.84 -6.67
N ALA A 68 3.82 -24.25 -6.74
CA ALA A 68 4.43 -24.77 -7.97
C ALA A 68 3.73 -26.04 -8.49
N SER A 69 3.15 -26.84 -7.61
CA SER A 69 2.37 -28.02 -7.98
C SER A 69 0.91 -27.73 -8.37
N GLY A 70 0.49 -26.46 -8.43
CA GLY A 70 -0.89 -26.07 -8.73
C GLY A 70 -1.88 -26.36 -7.61
N ARG A 71 -1.41 -26.71 -6.41
CA ARG A 71 -2.23 -27.03 -5.22
C ARG A 71 -2.27 -25.88 -4.19
N GLY A 72 -1.68 -24.73 -4.55
CA GLY A 72 -1.73 -23.50 -3.76
C GLY A 72 -2.95 -22.65 -4.10
N PRO A 73 -3.20 -21.57 -3.34
CA PRO A 73 -4.23 -20.58 -3.68
C PRO A 73 -3.97 -20.04 -5.10
N ILE A 74 -4.96 -20.15 -5.99
CA ILE A 74 -4.83 -19.73 -7.39
C ILE A 74 -4.62 -18.21 -7.53
N GLU A 75 -5.04 -17.47 -6.52
CA GLU A 75 -4.87 -16.04 -6.35
C GLU A 75 -3.42 -15.61 -6.07
N ILE A 76 -2.57 -16.50 -5.57
CA ILE A 76 -1.21 -16.13 -5.14
C ILE A 76 -0.19 -16.63 -6.15
N ARG A 77 0.66 -15.73 -6.61
CA ARG A 77 1.79 -16.04 -7.49
C ARG A 77 3.10 -15.62 -6.83
N PRO A 78 4.09 -16.51 -6.69
CA PRO A 78 5.41 -16.11 -6.25
C PRO A 78 6.18 -15.47 -7.42
N ALA A 79 6.83 -14.33 -7.19
CA ALA A 79 7.78 -13.75 -8.14
C ALA A 79 8.81 -12.88 -7.39
N ASN A 80 10.06 -12.85 -7.86
CA ASN A 80 11.11 -11.98 -7.32
C ASN A 80 11.34 -12.10 -5.80
N GLY A 81 11.07 -13.27 -5.21
CA GLY A 81 11.20 -13.50 -3.76
C GLY A 81 10.00 -13.03 -2.93
N LEU A 82 8.97 -12.49 -3.56
CA LEU A 82 7.72 -11.99 -2.98
C LEU A 82 6.51 -12.82 -3.47
N TYR A 83 5.33 -12.45 -2.98
CA TYR A 83 4.06 -13.05 -3.34
C TYR A 83 3.10 -11.98 -3.82
N TYR A 84 2.47 -12.24 -4.95
CA TYR A 84 1.53 -11.37 -5.61
C TYR A 84 0.13 -12.00 -5.49
N ALA A 85 -0.73 -11.41 -4.67
CA ALA A 85 -2.09 -11.92 -4.45
C ALA A 85 -3.12 -11.10 -5.25
N HIS A 86 -4.02 -11.77 -5.99
CA HIS A 86 -5.02 -11.15 -6.87
C HIS A 86 -6.35 -11.95 -6.90
N SER A 87 -7.45 -11.32 -7.32
CA SER A 87 -8.71 -11.98 -7.73
C SER A 87 -9.59 -12.64 -6.64
N ARG A 88 -9.58 -12.18 -5.39
CA ARG A 88 -10.57 -12.53 -4.33
C ARG A 88 -10.83 -11.40 -3.33
N PRO A 89 -11.88 -11.43 -2.49
CA PRO A 89 -11.97 -10.51 -1.35
C PRO A 89 -10.70 -10.63 -0.50
N CYS A 90 -10.14 -9.51 -0.04
CA CYS A 90 -9.02 -9.56 0.88
C CYS A 90 -9.42 -10.42 2.08
N PRO A 91 -8.64 -11.44 2.47
CA PRO A 91 -8.99 -12.29 3.61
C PRO A 91 -9.07 -11.47 4.91
N ALA A 92 -8.47 -10.29 4.90
CA ALA A 92 -8.60 -9.34 5.98
C ALA A 92 -9.78 -8.39 5.85
N TYR A 93 -10.50 -8.31 4.74
CA TYR A 93 -11.62 -7.37 4.64
C TYR A 93 -12.88 -7.98 5.25
N ASP A 94 -13.25 -7.49 6.43
CA ASP A 94 -14.52 -7.75 7.07
C ASP A 94 -15.62 -6.99 6.32
N GLN A 95 -16.39 -7.72 5.52
CA GLN A 95 -17.50 -7.17 4.74
C GLN A 95 -18.65 -6.67 5.62
N ALA A 96 -18.85 -7.26 6.80
CA ALA A 96 -19.93 -6.86 7.71
C ALA A 96 -19.55 -5.57 8.48
N GLY A 97 -18.29 -5.43 8.88
CA GLY A 97 -17.76 -4.26 9.57
C GLY A 97 -17.20 -3.15 8.66
N GLY A 98 -17.04 -3.41 7.36
CA GLY A 98 -16.52 -2.45 6.39
C GLY A 98 -15.05 -2.07 6.61
N GLY A 99 -14.22 -2.97 7.12
CA GLY A 99 -12.84 -2.67 7.55
C GLY A 99 -11.87 -3.86 7.47
N CYS A 100 -10.58 -3.62 7.71
CA CYS A 100 -9.54 -4.67 7.66
C CYS A 100 -9.31 -5.32 9.04
N ARG A 101 -9.56 -6.63 9.19
CA ARG A 101 -9.42 -7.45 10.39
C ARG A 101 -8.70 -8.77 10.08
N VAL A 102 -7.90 -9.28 11.01
CA VAL A 102 -7.37 -10.65 10.99
C VAL A 102 -7.61 -11.25 12.37
N TYR A 103 -8.23 -12.44 12.43
CA TYR A 103 -8.64 -13.11 13.67
C TYR A 103 -9.45 -12.21 14.64
N ASP A 104 -10.41 -11.45 14.10
CA ASP A 104 -11.19 -10.46 14.86
C ASP A 104 -10.37 -9.37 15.56
N GLN A 105 -9.10 -9.23 15.21
CA GLN A 105 -8.29 -8.07 15.58
C GLN A 105 -8.22 -7.14 14.38
N PRO A 106 -8.17 -5.81 14.58
CA PRO A 106 -7.82 -4.90 13.50
C PRO A 106 -6.48 -5.37 12.90
N LEU A 107 -6.49 -5.77 11.63
CA LEU A 107 -5.24 -6.12 10.94
C LEU A 107 -4.32 -4.89 10.91
N LYS A 108 -4.95 -3.72 10.87
CA LYS A 108 -4.30 -2.42 10.90
C LYS A 108 -4.36 -1.89 12.33
N PRO A 109 -3.21 -1.67 13.00
CA PRO A 109 -3.16 -0.85 14.21
C PRO A 109 -3.93 0.46 14.06
N VAL A 110 -4.42 1.02 15.16
CA VAL A 110 -4.94 2.39 15.17
C VAL A 110 -3.82 3.33 14.67
N GLY A 111 -4.03 3.95 13.51
CA GLY A 111 -3.02 4.79 12.84
C GLY A 111 -2.13 4.08 11.81
N CYS A 112 -2.42 2.84 11.43
CA CYS A 112 -1.68 2.12 10.39
C CYS A 112 -2.09 2.60 8.98
N SER A 113 -1.09 3.06 8.22
CA SER A 113 -1.21 3.72 6.93
C SER A 113 -0.81 2.78 5.79
N ASP A 114 -1.65 1.81 5.42
CA ASP A 114 -1.46 1.08 4.16
C ASP A 114 -2.60 1.39 3.19
N PHE A 115 -2.23 1.65 1.93
CA PHE A 115 -3.00 2.24 0.83
C PHE A 115 -3.19 3.73 0.90
N PRO A 116 -3.03 4.47 -0.20
CA PRO A 116 -2.27 4.30 -1.45
C PRO A 116 -1.07 5.27 -1.53
N VAL A 117 -0.80 6.02 -0.46
CA VAL A 117 0.23 7.06 -0.39
C VAL A 117 1.21 6.75 0.72
N TYR A 118 2.44 6.36 0.37
CA TYR A 118 3.46 5.99 1.35
C TYR A 118 4.82 6.57 1.02
N GLU A 119 5.66 6.68 2.04
CA GLU A 119 7.05 7.07 1.86
C GLU A 119 7.91 5.86 1.50
N ASP A 120 8.75 6.02 0.49
CA ASP A 120 9.72 5.03 0.05
C ASP A 120 11.02 5.73 -0.37
N GLN A 121 12.12 5.41 0.31
CA GLN A 121 13.47 5.91 0.03
C GLN A 121 13.58 7.43 -0.17
N GLY A 122 12.87 8.20 0.64
CA GLY A 122 12.82 9.65 0.63
C GLY A 122 11.93 10.24 -0.46
N GLN A 123 11.00 9.44 -1.00
CA GLN A 123 10.00 9.83 -2.00
C GLN A 123 8.61 9.41 -1.53
N ILE A 124 7.56 9.95 -2.14
CA ILE A 124 6.20 9.49 -1.90
C ILE A 124 5.73 8.69 -3.10
N THR A 125 5.25 7.48 -2.87
CA THR A 125 4.53 6.69 -3.88
C THR A 125 3.04 6.86 -3.64
N ALA A 126 2.28 7.17 -4.69
CA ALA A 126 0.84 7.37 -4.69
C ALA A 126 0.18 6.46 -5.74
N ASP A 127 -0.75 5.60 -5.31
CA ASP A 127 -1.50 4.68 -6.17
C ASP A 127 -2.88 5.24 -6.54
N LEU A 128 -3.00 5.69 -7.78
CA LEU A 128 -4.19 6.33 -8.35
C LEU A 128 -5.35 5.37 -8.62
N ARG A 129 -5.18 4.07 -8.38
CA ARG A 129 -6.32 3.13 -8.37
C ARG A 129 -7.25 3.41 -7.20
N CYS A 130 -6.76 4.08 -6.16
CA CYS A 130 -7.61 4.57 -5.08
C CYS A 130 -8.25 5.91 -5.47
N GLU A 131 -9.57 5.92 -5.58
CA GLU A 131 -10.39 7.10 -5.90
C GLU A 131 -10.18 8.29 -4.96
N ALA A 132 -9.73 8.02 -3.73
CA ALA A 132 -9.47 9.05 -2.73
C ALA A 132 -8.14 9.78 -2.94
N VAL A 133 -7.29 9.34 -3.87
CA VAL A 133 -6.00 9.98 -4.16
C VAL A 133 -6.18 11.13 -5.11
N ASP A 134 -6.17 12.31 -4.52
CA ASP A 134 -5.99 13.57 -5.22
C ASP A 134 -4.51 13.98 -5.13
N LEU A 135 -3.81 13.94 -6.28
CA LEU A 135 -2.40 14.30 -6.38
C LEU A 135 -2.12 15.78 -6.06
N ASP A 136 -3.05 16.68 -6.36
CA ASP A 136 -2.87 18.10 -6.12
C ASP A 136 -3.05 18.40 -4.64
N ALA A 137 -4.07 17.81 -4.00
CA ALA A 137 -4.26 17.88 -2.54
C ALA A 137 -3.08 17.25 -1.79
N LEU A 138 -2.60 16.09 -2.24
CA LEU A 138 -1.41 15.44 -1.68
C LEU A 138 -0.17 16.33 -1.81
N LYS A 139 0.08 16.88 -3.00
CA LYS A 139 1.21 17.79 -3.23
C LYS A 139 1.14 19.04 -2.36
N ALA A 140 -0.05 19.62 -2.19
CA ALA A 140 -0.25 20.76 -1.31
C ALA A 140 0.10 20.40 0.15
N ARG A 141 -0.36 19.24 0.63
CA ARG A 141 -0.05 18.71 1.98
C ARG A 141 1.45 18.52 2.19
N LEU A 142 2.13 17.92 1.22
CA LEU A 142 3.58 17.72 1.27
C LEU A 142 4.34 19.06 1.26
N THR A 143 3.90 20.02 0.44
CA THR A 143 4.50 21.36 0.39
C THR A 143 4.35 22.08 1.74
N GLN A 144 3.18 21.97 2.37
CA GLN A 144 2.92 22.51 3.71
C GLN A 144 3.87 21.90 4.76
N ALA A 145 4.07 20.58 4.72
CA ALA A 145 4.93 19.87 5.66
C ALA A 145 6.42 20.16 5.48
N LEU A 146 6.87 20.39 4.24
CA LEU A 146 8.28 20.61 3.90
C LEU A 146 8.73 22.07 4.02
N GLY A 147 7.79 23.02 4.01
CA GLY A 147 8.05 24.45 4.11
C GLY A 147 8.39 25.13 2.77
N PRO A 148 8.45 26.48 2.77
CA PRO A 148 8.68 27.28 1.56
C PRO A 148 10.04 26.95 0.91
N GLY A 149 10.05 26.89 -0.42
CA GLY A 149 11.25 26.58 -1.22
C GLY A 149 11.39 25.11 -1.66
N SER A 150 10.57 24.20 -1.15
CA SER A 150 10.57 22.80 -1.59
C SER A 150 9.81 22.64 -2.92
N ARG A 151 10.45 22.12 -3.96
CA ARG A 151 9.80 21.83 -5.24
C ARG A 151 9.47 20.34 -5.35
N ILE A 152 8.20 20.00 -5.48
CA ILE A 152 7.77 18.60 -5.67
C ILE A 152 7.59 18.33 -7.17
N THR A 153 8.27 17.31 -7.68
CA THR A 153 8.10 16.79 -9.04
C THR A 153 7.37 15.46 -9.02
N ARG A 154 6.58 15.17 -10.06
CA ARG A 154 5.87 13.90 -10.23
C ARG A 154 6.43 13.12 -11.41
N SER A 155 6.47 11.80 -11.28
CA SER A 155 6.70 10.85 -12.37
C SER A 155 5.76 9.66 -12.21
N ALA A 156 5.18 9.18 -13.29
CA ALA A 156 4.44 7.92 -13.28
C ALA A 156 5.40 6.77 -13.58
N ASP A 157 5.16 5.60 -12.99
CA ASP A 157 5.84 4.38 -13.39
C ASP A 157 5.47 4.03 -14.84
N ARG A 158 6.44 3.51 -15.61
CA ARG A 158 6.26 3.24 -17.04
C ARG A 158 5.35 2.04 -17.28
N ASP A 159 5.50 1.01 -16.47
CA ASP A 159 4.81 -0.26 -16.63
C ASP A 159 3.49 -0.25 -15.80
N PHE A 160 3.43 0.63 -14.78
CA PHE A 160 2.25 0.86 -13.94
C PHE A 160 1.90 2.37 -13.86
N PRO A 161 1.31 2.98 -14.90
CA PRO A 161 1.05 4.44 -14.94
C PRO A 161 0.17 4.99 -13.83
N PHE A 162 -0.56 4.13 -13.12
CA PHE A 162 -1.35 4.47 -11.94
C PHE A 162 -0.51 4.60 -10.66
N LEU A 163 0.74 4.15 -10.65
CA LEU A 163 1.70 4.41 -9.58
C LEU A 163 2.46 5.70 -9.92
N VAL A 164 2.30 6.71 -9.09
CA VAL A 164 2.95 8.01 -9.23
C VAL A 164 3.92 8.24 -8.10
N THR A 165 5.16 8.53 -8.43
CA THR A 165 6.17 8.97 -7.48
C THR A 165 6.22 10.49 -7.41
N LEU A 166 6.14 11.04 -6.19
CA LEU A 166 6.41 12.43 -5.90
C LEU A 166 7.79 12.56 -5.24
N SER A 167 8.71 13.22 -5.94
CA SER A 167 10.07 13.45 -5.47
C SER A 167 10.26 14.92 -5.07
N VAL A 168 10.88 15.16 -3.92
CA VAL A 168 11.30 16.50 -3.51
C VAL A 168 12.57 16.90 -4.28
N LYS A 169 12.61 18.09 -4.86
CA LYS A 169 13.82 18.76 -5.35
C LYS A 169 14.08 19.96 -4.46
N ARG A 170 15.32 20.10 -4.02
CA ARG A 170 15.84 21.32 -3.39
C ARG A 170 16.59 22.11 -4.43
#